data_AF-A0A194USC5-F1
#
_entry.id   AF-A0A194USC5-F1
#
_cell.length_a   1.000
_cell.length_b   1.000
_cell.length_c   1.000
_cell.angle_alpha   90.00
_cell.angle_beta   90.00
_cell.angle_gamma   90.00
#
_symmetry.space_group_name_H-M   'P 1'
#
loop_
_entity.id
_entity.type
_entity.pdbx_description
1 polymer ?
#
loop_
_entity_poly.entity_id
_entity_poly.type
_entity_poly.pdbx_seq_one_letter_code
_entity_poly.pdbx_strand_id
1 'polypeptide(L)'
;MDIDGIMGYHGVPQLPLFVYKALEDEVSIINDTDALVSKYCSIGANILYQRQTIGGHVASYFNGRPSALAWLNSVLGGTYAQDYSTAGCTTETVSLNITNIPYKL
;
A
#
# COMPACT_ATOMS: atom_id res chain seq x y z
N MET A 1 -13.99 12.03 -24.89
CA MET A 1 -13.87 12.15 -23.43
C MET A 1 -12.90 11.06 -23.03
N ASP A 2 -11.64 11.44 -22.93
CA ASP A 2 -10.59 10.56 -22.46
C ASP A 2 -10.74 10.48 -20.93
N ILE A 3 -10.82 9.25 -20.42
CA ILE A 3 -11.06 8.99 -19.00
C ILE A 3 -9.70 9.02 -18.31
N ASP A 4 -9.25 10.20 -17.87
CA ASP A 4 -8.06 10.31 -17.04
C ASP A 4 -8.33 9.72 -15.65
N GLY A 5 -7.31 9.12 -15.03
CA GLY A 5 -7.41 8.62 -13.64
C GLY A 5 -8.07 7.24 -13.46
N ILE A 6 -8.22 6.44 -14.52
CA ILE A 6 -8.50 5.01 -14.36
C ILE A 6 -7.29 4.35 -13.71
N MET A 7 -7.35 4.05 -12.40
CA MET A 7 -6.29 3.39 -11.65
C MET A 7 -6.01 1.96 -12.18
N GLY A 8 -5.32 1.84 -13.32
CA GLY A 8 -4.90 0.60 -13.94
C GLY A 8 -6.02 -0.13 -14.69
N TYR A 9 -6.08 0.05 -16.01
CA TYR A 9 -6.71 -0.91 -16.92
C TYR A 9 -5.64 -1.61 -17.78
N HIS A 10 -4.67 -2.24 -17.12
CA HIS A 10 -3.57 -2.97 -17.75
C HIS A 10 -3.37 -4.37 -17.15
N GLY A 11 -4.48 -5.06 -16.88
CA GLY A 11 -4.46 -6.42 -16.32
C GLY A 11 -4.25 -6.48 -14.81
N VAL A 12 -3.89 -7.67 -14.32
CA VAL A 12 -3.67 -7.95 -12.88
C VAL A 12 -2.18 -7.89 -12.58
N PRO A 13 -1.73 -7.14 -11.56
CA PRO A 13 -0.34 -7.17 -11.12
C PRO A 13 0.11 -8.60 -10.81
N GLN A 14 1.18 -9.06 -11.48
CA GLN A 14 1.76 -10.40 -11.27
C GLN A 14 2.83 -10.43 -10.16
N LEU A 15 3.42 -9.27 -9.87
CA LEU A 15 4.34 -9.08 -8.74
C LEU A 15 3.53 -8.79 -7.46
N PRO A 16 4.02 -9.22 -6.28
CA PRO A 16 3.39 -8.87 -5.01
C PRO A 16 3.38 -7.35 -4.83
N LEU A 17 2.33 -6.81 -4.22
CA LEU A 17 2.22 -5.38 -3.94
C LEU A 17 2.18 -5.11 -2.44
N PHE A 18 2.82 -4.01 -2.04
CA PHE A 18 2.57 -3.34 -0.77
C PHE A 18 1.85 -2.03 -1.01
N VAL A 19 0.69 -1.87 -0.37
CA VAL A 19 -0.15 -0.67 -0.48
C VAL A 19 -0.34 -0.12 0.92
N TYR A 20 -0.32 1.20 1.07
CA TYR A 20 -0.70 1.86 2.32
C TYR A 20 -1.52 3.12 2.03
N LYS A 21 -2.48 3.42 2.91
CA LYS A 21 -3.34 4.60 2.79
C LYS A 21 -3.89 5.02 4.15
N ALA A 22 -3.95 6.32 4.43
CA ALA A 22 -4.64 6.86 5.60
C ALA A 22 -6.16 6.79 5.44
N LEU A 23 -6.85 6.45 6.54
CA LEU A 23 -8.31 6.42 6.59
C LEU A 23 -8.91 7.81 6.33
N GLU A 24 -8.25 8.85 6.84
CA GLU A 24 -8.69 10.26 6.74
C GLU A 24 -7.92 11.03 5.66
N ASP A 25 -7.41 10.34 4.61
CA ASP A 25 -6.75 11.01 3.48
C ASP A 25 -7.74 11.96 2.76
N GLU A 26 -7.45 13.26 2.87
CA GLU A 26 -8.28 14.36 2.39
C GLU A 26 -8.09 14.70 0.91
N VAL A 27 -7.04 14.15 0.27
CA VAL A 27 -6.71 14.39 -1.15
C VAL A 27 -7.12 13.19 -2.00
N SER A 28 -6.78 11.99 -1.55
CA SER A 28 -7.08 10.72 -2.20
C SER A 28 -7.89 9.86 -1.25
N ILE A 29 -9.20 10.05 -1.27
CA ILE A 29 -10.14 9.37 -0.38
C ILE A 29 -9.91 7.85 -0.38
N ILE A 30 -9.94 7.24 0.81
CA ILE A 30 -9.57 5.84 0.96
C ILE A 30 -10.46 4.88 0.16
N ASN A 31 -11.74 5.21 -0.01
CA ASN A 31 -12.72 4.39 -0.71
C ASN A 31 -12.26 3.97 -2.12
N ASP A 32 -11.57 4.85 -2.84
CA ASP A 32 -11.07 4.55 -4.18
C ASP A 32 -9.95 3.49 -4.12
N THR A 33 -9.09 3.58 -3.11
CA THR A 33 -8.00 2.61 -2.89
C THR A 33 -8.56 1.28 -2.39
N ASP A 34 -9.52 1.31 -1.46
CA ASP A 34 -10.22 0.11 -0.98
C ASP A 34 -10.90 -0.64 -2.15
N ALA A 35 -11.59 0.10 -3.03
CA ALA A 35 -12.22 -0.47 -4.22
C ALA A 35 -11.19 -1.06 -5.20
N LEU A 36 -10.06 -0.39 -5.41
CA LEU A 36 -8.99 -0.89 -6.28
C LEU A 36 -8.35 -2.17 -5.74
N VAL A 37 -7.98 -2.18 -4.45
CA VAL A 37 -7.40 -3.35 -3.78
C VAL A 37 -8.39 -4.50 -3.85
N SER A 38 -9.66 -4.28 -3.50
CA SER A 38 -10.71 -5.30 -3.61
C SER A 38 -10.83 -5.87 -5.02
N LYS A 39 -10.81 -5.00 -6.05
CA LYS A 39 -10.86 -5.42 -7.45
C LYS A 39 -9.67 -6.31 -7.79
N TYR A 40 -8.43 -5.90 -7.48
CA TYR A 40 -7.24 -6.71 -7.79
C TYR A 40 -7.18 -8.02 -7.00
N CYS A 41 -7.60 -8.01 -5.75
CA CYS A 41 -7.69 -9.22 -4.93
C CYS A 41 -8.71 -10.22 -5.51
N SER A 42 -9.85 -9.74 -6.02
CA SER A 42 -10.87 -10.60 -6.63
C SER A 42 -10.42 -11.32 -7.90
N ILE A 43 -9.33 -10.87 -8.52
CA ILE A 43 -8.78 -11.40 -9.77
C ILE A 43 -7.36 -11.97 -9.61
N GLY A 44 -6.94 -12.27 -8.37
CA GLY A 44 -5.77 -13.10 -8.09
C GLY A 44 -4.46 -12.35 -7.81
N ALA A 45 -4.50 -11.05 -7.51
CA ALA A 45 -3.30 -10.33 -7.07
C ALA A 45 -2.81 -10.81 -5.69
N ASN A 46 -1.51 -10.63 -5.41
CA ASN A 46 -0.94 -10.77 -4.06
C ASN A 46 -0.68 -9.37 -3.49
N ILE A 47 -1.42 -8.97 -2.45
CA ILE A 47 -1.37 -7.61 -1.90
C ILE A 47 -1.32 -7.64 -0.37
N LEU A 48 -0.33 -6.96 0.21
CA LEU A 48 -0.38 -6.50 1.60
C LEU A 48 -0.86 -5.04 1.62
N TYR A 49 -2.02 -4.78 2.23
CA TYR A 49 -2.61 -3.45 2.29
C TYR A 49 -2.73 -2.95 3.73
N GLN A 50 -2.07 -1.84 4.06
CA GLN A 50 -2.11 -1.22 5.38
C GLN A 50 -2.96 0.06 5.39
N ARG A 51 -4.06 0.02 6.15
CA ARG A 51 -4.97 1.14 6.38
C ARG A 51 -4.56 1.87 7.66
N GLN A 52 -4.18 3.14 7.56
CA GLN A 52 -3.58 3.88 8.67
C GLN A 52 -4.63 4.73 9.39
N THR A 53 -4.80 4.53 10.69
CA THR A 53 -5.82 5.23 11.50
C THR A 53 -5.42 6.62 11.97
N ILE A 54 -4.15 7.00 11.83
CA ILE A 54 -3.61 8.27 12.31
C ILE A 54 -3.10 9.09 11.12
N GLY A 55 -3.56 10.33 11.04
CA GLY A 55 -3.11 11.32 10.05
C GLY A 55 -3.97 11.37 8.78
N GLY A 56 -3.56 12.22 7.84
CA GLY A 56 -4.17 12.37 6.51
C GLY A 56 -3.15 12.15 5.39
N HIS A 57 -3.32 12.80 4.25
CA HIS A 57 -2.53 12.58 3.04
C HIS A 57 -1.01 12.70 3.26
N VAL A 58 -0.57 13.82 3.84
CA VAL A 58 0.86 14.09 4.08
C VAL A 58 1.43 13.19 5.17
N ALA A 59 0.66 12.92 6.23
CA ALA A 59 1.10 12.03 7.30
C ALA A 59 1.27 10.59 6.80
N SER A 60 0.40 10.14 5.88
CA SER A 60 0.47 8.82 5.26
C SER A 60 1.82 8.57 4.58
N TYR A 61 2.36 9.60 3.90
CA TYR A 61 3.71 9.54 3.31
C TYR A 61 4.78 9.22 4.36
N PHE A 62 4.77 9.87 5.53
CA PHE A 62 5.76 9.60 6.57
C PHE A 62 5.53 8.25 7.25
N ASN A 63 4.28 7.94 7.58
CA ASN A 63 3.89 6.73 8.29
C ASN A 63 4.15 5.46 7.48
N GLY A 64 3.90 5.47 6.16
CA GLY A 64 4.05 4.29 5.31
C GLY A 64 5.49 3.98 4.90
N ARG A 65 6.39 4.96 4.94
CA ARG A 65 7.76 4.83 4.43
C ARG A 65 8.57 3.69 5.04
N PRO A 66 8.64 3.50 6.37
CA PRO A 66 9.43 2.41 6.94
C PRO A 66 8.93 1.03 6.52
N SER A 67 7.62 0.79 6.54
CA SER A 67 7.02 -0.46 6.07
C SER A 67 7.29 -0.69 4.59
N ALA A 68 7.16 0.34 3.75
CA ALA A 68 7.44 0.26 2.32
C ALA A 68 8.90 -0.11 2.03
N LEU A 69 9.85 0.49 2.75
CA LEU A 69 11.27 0.17 2.63
C LEU A 69 11.59 -1.25 3.13
N ALA A 70 11.01 -1.67 4.26
CA ALA A 70 11.19 -3.03 4.77
C ALA A 70 10.65 -4.08 3.79
N TRP A 71 9.47 -3.84 3.23
CA TRP A 71 8.89 -4.68 2.19
C TRP A 71 9.77 -4.73 0.94
N LEU A 72 10.22 -3.57 0.43
CA LEU A 72 11.09 -3.51 -0.74
C LEU A 72 12.42 -4.23 -0.51
N ASN A 73 13.02 -4.08 0.67
CA ASN A 73 14.24 -4.79 1.04
C ASN A 73 14.03 -6.31 1.03
N SER A 74 12.88 -6.82 1.49
CA SER A 74 12.61 -8.27 1.43
C SER A 74 12.47 -8.78 -0.01
N VAL A 75 11.85 -7.99 -0.89
CA VAL A 75 11.68 -8.34 -2.31
C VAL A 75 13.04 -8.34 -3.01
N LEU A 76 13.81 -7.27 -2.88
CA LEU A 76 15.10 -7.13 -3.54
C LEU A 76 16.19 -8.00 -2.90
N GLY A 77 16.06 -8.31 -1.60
CA GLY A 77 16.95 -9.20 -0.86
C GLY A 77 16.63 -10.68 -1.02
N GLY A 78 15.52 -11.03 -1.69
CA GLY A 78 15.11 -12.42 -1.90
C GLY A 78 14.57 -13.13 -0.64
N THR A 79 14.23 -12.38 0.41
CA THR A 79 13.65 -12.92 1.67
C THR A 79 12.13 -12.79 1.73
N TYR A 80 11.49 -12.24 0.71
CA TYR A 80 10.04 -11.97 0.70
C TYR A 80 9.18 -13.15 1.19
N ALA A 81 9.44 -14.37 0.72
CA ALA A 81 8.68 -15.57 1.11
C ALA A 81 8.88 -16.02 2.57
N GLN A 82 9.88 -15.47 3.25
CA GLN A 82 10.15 -15.69 4.68
C GLN A 82 9.41 -14.65 5.52
N ASP A 83 9.34 -13.41 5.02
CA ASP A 83 8.82 -12.26 5.75
C ASP A 83 7.31 -12.01 5.51
N TYR A 84 6.78 -12.43 4.36
CA TYR A 84 5.43 -12.12 3.89
C TYR A 84 4.74 -13.30 3.19
N SER A 85 3.40 -13.24 3.11
CA SER A 85 2.61 -14.20 2.33
C SER A 85 2.93 -14.11 0.83
N THR A 86 3.16 -15.25 0.18
CA THR A 86 3.44 -15.32 -1.25
C THR A 86 2.19 -15.37 -2.13
N ALA A 87 1.00 -15.44 -1.52
CA ALA A 87 -0.26 -15.50 -2.23
C ALA A 87 -1.40 -14.82 -1.46
N GLY A 88 -2.40 -14.39 -2.23
CA GLY A 88 -3.63 -13.80 -1.71
C GLY A 88 -3.45 -12.37 -1.20
N CYS A 89 -4.53 -11.80 -0.68
CA CYS A 89 -4.51 -10.45 -0.14
C CYS A 89 -4.67 -10.45 1.37
N THR A 90 -3.89 -9.61 2.04
CA THR A 90 -4.00 -9.31 3.47
C THR A 90 -4.25 -7.82 3.64
N THR A 91 -5.30 -7.46 4.37
CA THR A 91 -5.59 -6.08 4.74
C THR A 91 -5.46 -5.93 6.24
N GLU A 92 -4.68 -4.94 6.67
CA GLU A 92 -4.39 -4.65 8.07
C GLU A 92 -4.77 -3.22 8.40
N THR A 93 -5.24 -2.98 9.61
CA THR A 93 -5.42 -1.62 10.14
C THR A 93 -4.30 -1.34 11.14
N VAL A 94 -3.56 -0.26 10.90
CA VAL A 94 -2.35 0.09 11.66
C VAL A 94 -2.45 1.50 12.22
N SER A 95 -1.87 1.72 13.39
CA SER A 95 -1.81 3.03 14.04
C SER A 95 -0.36 3.48 14.12
N LEU A 96 0.10 4.18 13.09
CA LEU A 96 1.48 4.68 12.98
C LEU A 96 1.48 6.19 13.15
N ASN A 97 2.38 6.71 13.97
CA ASN A 97 2.58 8.15 14.14
C ASN A 97 4.07 8.46 14.10
N ILE A 98 4.62 8.49 12.89
CA ILE A 98 6.05 8.61 12.63
C ILE A 98 6.34 10.08 12.29
N THR A 99 6.94 10.79 13.24
CA THR A 99 7.29 12.20 13.10
C THR A 99 8.75 12.42 12.69
N ASN A 100 9.60 11.39 12.78
CA ASN A 100 11.02 11.49 12.50
C ASN A 100 11.35 10.90 11.14
N ILE A 101 12.12 11.66 10.34
CA ILE A 101 12.78 11.13 9.16
C ILE A 101 14.19 10.69 9.56
N PRO A 102 14.54 9.39 9.52
CA PRO A 102 15.89 8.93 9.87
C PRO A 102 16.96 9.39 8.86
N TYR A 103 16.54 9.86 7.68
CA TYR A 103 17.39 10.43 6.66
C TYR A 103 17.15 11.94 6.57
N LYS A 104 18.15 12.73 6.95
CA LYS A 104 18.20 14.15 6.60
C LYS A 104 18.24 14.23 5.06
N LEU A 105 17.29 14.95 4.46
CA LEU A 105 17.43 15.39 3.06
C LEU A 105 18.66 16.30 2.93
#